data_AF-A0A845LYW6-F1
#
_entry.id   AF-A0A845LYW6-F1
#
_cell.length_a   1.000
_cell.length_b   1.000
_cell.length_c   1.000
_cell.angle_alpha   90.00
_cell.angle_beta   90.00
_cell.angle_gamma   90.00
#
_symmetry.space_group_name_H-M   'P 1'
#
loop_
_entity.id
_entity.type
_entity.pdbx_description
1 polymer ?
#
loop_
_entity_poly.entity_id
_entity_poly.type
_entity_poly.pdbx_seq_one_letter_code
_entity_poly.pdbx_strand_id
1 'polypeptide(L)' 'MRTSDSDEVPFFNSISIVGLGLIGGSLAKALRLKGFLGELNGFDPDPQTLVQARQSGLFSTVAAAPSKIGADLENAG' A
#
# COMPACT_ATOMS: atom_id res chain seq x y z
N MET A 1 0.87 26.89 21.65
CA MET A 1 1.78 25.74 21.78
C MET A 1 1.25 24.67 20.84
N ARG A 2 1.92 24.43 19.70
CA ARG A 2 1.55 23.34 18.78
C ARG A 2 1.97 22.03 19.44
N THR A 3 1.02 21.14 19.74
CA THR A 3 1.33 19.74 20.03
C THR A 3 2.05 19.19 18.80
N SER A 4 3.23 18.62 18.99
CA SER A 4 4.01 17.97 17.95
C SER A 4 3.16 16.88 17.29
N ASP A 5 3.05 16.89 15.96
CA ASP A 5 2.37 15.88 15.12
C ASP A 5 3.00 14.46 15.24
N SER A 6 3.83 14.21 16.26
CA SER A 6 4.72 13.05 16.37
C SER A 6 4.11 11.84 17.06
N ASP A 7 2.87 11.94 17.57
CA ASP A 7 2.20 10.88 18.32
C ASP A 7 0.93 10.32 17.63
N GLU A 8 0.62 10.74 16.39
CA GLU A 8 -0.54 10.20 15.69
C GLU A 8 -0.22 8.83 15.10
N VAL A 9 -0.65 7.77 15.80
CA VAL A 9 -0.55 6.39 15.30
C VAL A 9 -1.34 6.30 14.00
N PRO A 10 -0.71 5.93 12.87
CA PRO A 10 -1.42 5.85 11.61
C PRO A 10 -2.58 4.86 11.72
N PHE A 11 -3.79 5.29 11.35
CA PHE A 11 -5.01 4.49 11.45
C PHE A 11 -4.87 3.15 10.70
N PHE A 12 -4.06 3.12 9.63
CA PHE A 12 -3.61 1.90 8.98
C PHE A 12 -2.10 1.94 8.78
N ASN A 13 -1.39 0.89 9.21
CA ASN A 13 0.04 0.71 8.91
C ASN A 13 0.27 0.22 7.47
N SER A 14 -0.72 -0.48 6.89
CA SER A 14 -0.63 -1.06 5.56
C SER A 14 -1.98 -1.07 4.85
N ILE A 15 -1.98 -0.84 3.54
CA ILE A 15 -3.15 -0.94 2.67
C ILE A 15 -2.82 -1.91 1.53
N SER A 16 -3.75 -2.81 1.24
CA SER A 16 -3.64 -3.75 0.11
C SER A 16 -4.73 -3.45 -0.92
N ILE A 17 -4.33 -3.35 -2.19
CA ILE A 17 -5.23 -3.10 -3.33
C ILE A 17 -5.21 -4.32 -4.24
N VAL A 18 -6.38 -4.93 -4.47
CA VAL A 18 -6.58 -6.02 -5.43
C VAL A 18 -7.29 -5.47 -6.67
N GLY A 19 -6.69 -5.65 -7.83
CA GLY A 19 -7.02 -4.97 -9.07
C GLY A 19 -6.29 -3.63 -9.18
N LEU A 20 -5.30 -3.53 -10.06
CA LEU A 20 -4.40 -2.39 -10.24
C LEU A 20 -4.62 -1.64 -11.57
N GLY A 21 -5.71 -1.95 -12.27
CA GLY A 21 -6.19 -1.14 -13.41
C GLY A 21 -6.60 0.29 -13.00
N LEU A 22 -7.33 0.99 -13.86
CA LEU A 22 -7.61 2.43 -13.70
C LEU A 22 -8.09 2.83 -12.29
N ILE A 23 -8.99 2.06 -11.68
CA ILE A 23 -9.55 2.35 -10.35
C ILE A 23 -8.49 2.14 -9.26
N GLY A 24 -7.88 0.96 -9.19
CA GLY A 24 -6.90 0.63 -8.15
C GLY A 24 -5.64 1.49 -8.24
N GLY A 25 -5.14 1.74 -9.46
CA GLY A 25 -4.01 2.65 -9.68
C GLY A 25 -4.33 4.09 -9.28
N SER A 26 -5.53 4.58 -9.59
CA SER A 26 -5.96 5.94 -9.18
C SER A 26 -6.10 6.06 -7.67
N LEU A 27 -6.59 5.02 -7.00
CA LEU A 27 -6.66 4.97 -5.53
C LEU A 27 -5.26 4.98 -4.92
N ALA A 28 -4.34 4.15 -5.41
CA ALA A 28 -2.95 4.13 -4.95
C ALA A 28 -2.28 5.51 -5.08
N LYS A 29 -2.47 6.17 -6.23
CA LYS A 29 -1.98 7.53 -6.46
C LYS A 29 -2.61 8.53 -5.49
N ALA A 30 -3.92 8.46 -5.27
CA ALA A 30 -4.61 9.35 -4.35
C ALA A 30 -4.13 9.17 -2.90
N LEU A 31 -3.91 7.93 -2.44
CA LEU A 31 -3.35 7.64 -1.12
C LEU A 31 -1.99 8.32 -0.93
N ARG A 32 -1.08 8.17 -1.89
CA ARG A 32 0.24 8.83 -1.83
C ARG A 32 0.12 10.36 -1.85
N LEU A 33 -0.73 10.92 -2.72
CA LEU A 33 -0.98 12.37 -2.77
C LEU A 33 -1.61 12.93 -1.49
N LYS A 34 -2.34 12.11 -0.74
CA LYS A 34 -2.94 12.46 0.56
C LYS A 34 -2.02 12.20 1.74
N GLY A 35 -0.76 11.83 1.49
CA GLY A 35 0.26 11.68 2.53
C GLY A 35 0.27 10.31 3.21
N PHE A 36 -0.32 9.28 2.62
CA PHE A 36 -0.17 7.92 3.14
C PHE A 36 1.28 7.43 2.95
N LEU A 37 2.01 7.34 4.05
CA LEU A 37 3.42 6.90 4.09
C LEU A 37 3.59 5.42 4.47
N GLY A 38 2.50 4.72 4.80
CA GLY A 38 2.53 3.31 5.15
C GLY A 38 2.77 2.37 3.96
N GLU A 39 2.74 1.08 4.26
CA GLU A 39 2.93 0.02 3.27
C GLU A 39 1.76 -0.03 2.29
N LEU A 40 2.05 0.00 0.99
CA LEU A 40 1.03 -0.09 -0.05
C LEU A 40 1.30 -1.31 -0.93
N ASN A 41 0.50 -2.35 -0.77
CA ASN A 41 0.65 -3.62 -1.49
C ASN A 41 -0.35 -3.68 -2.64
N GLY A 42 0.10 -4.07 -3.83
CA GLY A 42 -0.72 -4.18 -5.02
C GLY A 42 -0.78 -5.59 -5.57
N PHE A 43 -1.96 -6.03 -5.98
CA PHE A 43 -2.18 -7.33 -6.61
C PHE A 43 -3.01 -7.25 -7.88
N ASP A 44 -2.52 -7.86 -8.96
CA ASP A 44 -3.26 -7.98 -10.21
C ASP A 44 -2.82 -9.24 -10.98
N PRO A 45 -3.74 -10.03 -11.55
CA PRO A 45 -3.35 -11.19 -12.35
C PRO A 45 -2.67 -10.81 -13.69
N ASP A 46 -2.87 -9.61 -14.22
CA ASP A 46 -2.29 -9.19 -15.50
C ASP A 46 -0.80 -8.79 -15.36
N PRO A 47 0.14 -9.50 -16.00
CA PRO A 47 1.57 -9.17 -15.96
C PRO A 47 1.89 -7.75 -16.46
N GLN A 48 1.14 -7.22 -17.43
CA GLN A 48 1.37 -5.87 -17.94
C GLN A 48 1.02 -4.82 -16.89
N THR A 49 -0.10 -5.00 -16.19
CA THR A 49 -0.48 -4.16 -15.07
C THR A 49 0.55 -4.22 -13.95
N LEU A 50 1.10 -5.40 -13.62
CA LEU A 50 2.16 -5.53 -12.61
C LEU A 50 3.44 -4.76 -12.99
N VAL A 51 3.83 -4.78 -14.27
CA VAL A 51 4.97 -4.00 -14.77
C VAL A 51 4.71 -2.50 -14.58
N GLN A 52 3.54 -2.01 -14.99
CA GLN A 52 3.17 -0.61 -14.83
C GLN A 52 3.11 -0.19 -13.35
N ALA A 53 2.54 -1.03 -12.49
CA ALA A 53 2.46 -0.80 -11.05
C ALA A 53 3.87 -0.68 -10.42
N ARG A 54 4.82 -1.53 -10.81
CA ARG A 54 6.22 -1.42 -10.37
C ARG A 54 6.88 -0.14 -10.87
N GLN A 55 6.69 0.21 -12.14
CA GLN A 55 7.25 1.43 -12.73
C GLN A 55 6.68 2.71 -12.12
N SER A 56 5.47 2.68 -11.56
CA SER A 56 4.84 3.83 -10.93
C SER A 56 5.54 4.31 -9.65
N GLY A 57 6.29 3.42 -8.98
CA GLY A 57 6.92 3.70 -7.69
C GLY A 57 5.94 3.92 -6.52
N LEU A 58 4.63 3.66 -6.72
CA LEU A 58 3.61 3.91 -5.70
C LEU A 58 3.54 2.80 -4.63
N PHE A 59 3.85 1.56 -5.01
CA PHE A 59 3.65 0.37 -4.20
C PHE A 59 4.95 -0.10 -3.56
N SER A 60 4.87 -0.58 -2.32
CA SER A 60 5.97 -1.28 -1.65
C SER A 60 6.15 -2.69 -2.20
N THR A 61 5.04 -3.40 -2.41
CA THR A 61 5.02 -4.77 -2.96
C THR A 61 4.01 -4.88 -4.10
N VAL A 62 4.38 -5.61 -5.16
CA VAL A 62 3.50 -5.89 -6.31
C VAL A 62 3.61 -7.37 -6.72
N ALA A 63 2.49 -8.10 -6.65
CA ALA A 63 2.44 -9.54 -6.93
C ALA A 63 1.18 -9.96 -7.70
N ALA A 64 1.18 -11.15 -8.30
CA ALA A 64 0.06 -11.63 -9.13
C ALA A 64 -1.19 -12.01 -8.32
N ALA A 65 -1.00 -12.39 -7.06
CA ALA A 65 -2.09 -12.76 -6.15
C ALA A 65 -1.72 -12.40 -4.71
N PRO A 66 -2.72 -12.17 -3.84
CA PRO A 66 -2.50 -12.09 -2.42
C PRO A 66 -1.87 -13.39 -1.90
N SER A 67 -0.64 -13.29 -1.42
CA SER A 67 -0.04 -14.28 -0.50
C SER A 67 -0.10 -13.69 0.91
N LYS A 68 0.24 -14.46 1.95
CA LYS A 68 0.45 -13.88 3.29
C LYS A 68 1.45 -12.73 3.17
N ILE A 69 0.97 -11.49 3.19
CA ILE A 69 1.76 -10.29 3.36
C ILE A 69 1.59 -9.90 4.82
N GLY A 70 2.67 -9.97 5.60
CA GLY A 70 2.65 -9.78 7.04
C GLY A 70 2.26 -11.06 7.79
N ALA A 71 3.17 -12.03 7.87
CA ALA A 71 3.23 -12.83 9.08
C ALA A 71 3.88 -11.94 10.16
N ASP A 72 3.27 -11.94 11.35
CA ASP A 72 3.81 -11.43 12.61
C ASP A 72 3.40 -10.01 13.03
N LEU A 73 2.12 -9.88 13.44
CA LEU A 73 1.74 -9.10 14.64
C LEU A 73 1.38 -10.02 15.82
N GLU A 74 1.74 -11.30 15.76
CA GLU A 74 1.79 -12.18 16.95
C GLU A 74 3.19 -12.11 17.54
N ASN A 75 3.46 -11.07 18.34
CA ASN A 75 4.40 -11.08 19.48
C ASN A 75 4.26 -9.74 20.22
N ALA A 76 3.12 -9.58 20.90
CA ALA A 76 3.08 -8.81 22.13
C ALA A 76 3.52 -9.77 23.25
N GLY A 77 4.79 -9.65 23.66
CA GLY A 77 5.42 -10.39 24.75
C GLY A 77 6.53 -9.56 25.35
#